data_AF-A0A0U5CNV6-F1
#
_entry.id   AF-A0A0U5CNV6-F1
#
_cell.length_a   1.000
_cell.length_b   1.000
_cell.length_c   1.000
_cell.angle_alpha   90.00
_cell.angle_beta   90.00
_cell.angle_gamma   90.00
#
_symmetry.space_group_name_H-M   'P 1'
#
loop_
_entity.id
_entity.type
_entity.pdbx_description
1 polymer ?
#
loop_
_entity_poly.entity_id
_entity_poly.type
_entity_poly.pdbx_seq_one_letter_code
_entity_poly.pdbx_strand_id
1 'polypeptide(L)'
;MSDYEDEMDVDAPSKSAIQFSSDNTGGKYKRAAADLPVEAQDNLPWVEKYRPNSLDDVSGHKDILATINRFVEANQLPHLLLYGPPGTGKTSTILALARRIYGNKNMRQMVLELNASDDRGIDVVREQIKTFASTKQIFSMAPSATGKSSLASFKLIILDEADAMTSTAQMALRRIMERYTANTRFCIIANYTHKLSPALLSRCTRFRFSPLKEQDIRVLVDQVIEKEEVRIQPDAVDSLVTLSRGDMRRALNVLQACHASSKPLPLKNAPKDEPLPEPEIITNETIYDCIAAPHPSDIQEIMTTLLATSDVTSCLNTLNTLKINKGLALADILAALGEQLQRIEVPAQTRITWLEGLAEVEWRLAAGGSETVQTGGLVGVVRNGCELMGGTA
;
A
#
# COMPACT_ATOMS: atom_id res chain seq x y z
N MET A 1 28.50 69.08 -50.92
CA MET A 1 28.02 68.32 -52.09
C MET A 1 28.35 66.85 -51.84
N SER A 2 27.34 66.12 -51.36
CA SER A 2 27.10 64.66 -51.51
C SER A 2 26.15 64.22 -50.37
N ASP A 3 24.83 64.44 -50.50
CA ASP A 3 23.85 63.40 -50.88
C ASP A 3 24.17 61.95 -50.44
N TYR A 4 23.30 61.11 -49.86
CA TYR A 4 21.84 60.98 -49.86
C TYR A 4 21.40 60.07 -48.68
N GLU A 5 20.09 59.97 -48.47
CA GLU A 5 19.30 59.36 -47.40
C GLU A 5 19.46 57.82 -47.16
N ASP A 6 19.16 57.37 -45.94
CA ASP A 6 18.57 56.04 -45.68
C ASP A 6 17.68 56.12 -44.42
N GLU A 7 16.36 56.01 -44.64
CA GLU A 7 15.30 55.86 -43.63
C GLU A 7 15.38 54.46 -42.99
N MET A 8 15.24 54.37 -41.67
CA MET A 8 14.63 53.20 -41.03
C MET A 8 13.81 53.61 -39.80
N ASP A 9 12.61 53.04 -39.78
CA ASP A 9 11.44 53.32 -38.96
C ASP A 9 11.66 53.34 -37.44
N VAL A 10 10.94 54.27 -36.83
CA VAL A 10 10.74 54.41 -35.40
C VAL A 10 9.48 53.63 -35.02
N ASP A 11 9.60 52.59 -34.20
CA ASP A 11 8.45 52.05 -33.46
C ASP A 11 8.83 51.79 -32.00
N ALA A 12 8.40 52.71 -31.14
CA ALA A 12 8.42 52.55 -29.69
C ALA A 12 7.19 51.72 -29.26
N PRO A 13 7.34 50.67 -28.43
CA PRO A 13 6.18 49.90 -27.99
C PRO A 13 5.33 50.73 -27.01
N SER A 14 4.04 50.81 -27.33
CA SER A 14 2.99 51.47 -26.56
C SER A 14 2.65 50.68 -25.28
N LYS A 15 2.33 51.42 -24.22
CA LYS A 15 1.86 50.88 -22.93
C LYS A 15 0.44 50.34 -23.08
N SER A 16 0.29 49.02 -23.19
CA SER A 16 -0.96 48.32 -22.89
C SER A 16 -0.67 47.10 -22.02
N ALA A 17 -1.51 46.94 -20.99
CA ALA A 17 -1.32 46.04 -19.86
C ALA A 17 -1.04 44.58 -20.26
N ILE A 18 0.04 44.02 -19.70
CA ILE A 18 0.31 42.58 -19.71
C ILE A 18 -0.69 41.94 -18.74
N GLN A 19 -1.74 41.33 -19.30
CA GLN A 19 -2.68 40.50 -18.58
C GLN A 19 -2.04 39.12 -18.37
N PHE A 20 -1.66 38.80 -17.12
CA PHE A 20 -1.16 37.48 -16.77
C PHE A 20 -2.29 36.45 -16.89
N SER A 21 -2.27 35.62 -17.93
CA SER A 21 -3.10 34.41 -17.99
C SER A 21 -2.51 33.36 -17.07
N SER A 22 -3.31 32.87 -16.14
CA SER A 22 -2.94 31.85 -15.15
C SER A 22 -3.00 30.41 -15.68
N ASP A 23 -2.94 30.20 -16.99
CA ASP A 23 -3.12 28.88 -17.60
C ASP A 23 -1.79 28.25 -18.02
N ASN A 24 -0.87 28.12 -17.06
CA ASN A 24 0.26 27.21 -17.24
C ASN A 24 0.55 26.42 -15.96
N THR A 25 -0.39 25.55 -15.59
CA THR A 25 -0.17 24.49 -14.59
C THR A 25 0.28 23.19 -15.27
N GLY A 26 1.46 23.23 -15.90
CA GLY A 26 2.18 22.06 -16.41
C GLY A 26 3.03 21.34 -15.34
N GLY A 27 2.76 21.56 -14.06
CA GLY A 27 3.43 20.86 -12.96
C GLY A 27 2.64 19.61 -12.58
N LYS A 28 3.18 18.42 -12.90
CA LYS A 28 2.68 17.12 -12.42
C LYS A 28 2.78 17.04 -10.89
N TYR A 29 1.81 17.60 -10.19
CA TYR A 29 1.56 17.34 -8.78
C TYR A 29 0.23 16.60 -8.66
N LYS A 30 0.25 15.43 -8.00
CA LYS A 30 -0.96 14.62 -7.75
C LYS A 30 -2.00 15.51 -7.04
N ARG A 31 -3.12 15.81 -7.71
CA ARG A 31 -4.26 16.46 -7.07
C ARG A 31 -4.80 15.53 -5.99
N ALA A 32 -5.07 16.07 -4.81
CA ALA A 32 -5.79 15.33 -3.78
C ALA A 32 -7.17 14.92 -4.33
N ALA A 33 -7.65 13.71 -4.02
CA ALA A 33 -8.91 13.17 -4.53
C ALA A 33 -10.12 14.11 -4.32
N ALA A 34 -10.06 14.99 -3.32
CA ALA A 34 -11.09 15.97 -2.99
C ALA A 34 -11.26 17.14 -3.98
N ASP A 35 -10.30 17.40 -4.87
CA ASP A 35 -10.32 18.54 -5.82
C ASP A 35 -10.58 18.10 -7.29
N LEU A 36 -10.99 16.85 -7.51
CA LEU A 36 -11.31 16.33 -8.85
C LEU A 36 -12.78 16.60 -9.21
N PRO A 37 -13.11 16.89 -10.49
CA PRO A 37 -14.49 16.93 -10.98
C PRO A 37 -15.23 15.65 -10.59
N VAL A 38 -16.54 15.74 -10.31
CA VAL A 38 -17.35 14.59 -9.84
C VAL A 38 -17.22 13.38 -10.79
N GLU A 39 -17.20 13.62 -12.11
CA GLU A 39 -17.00 12.58 -13.14
C GLU A 39 -15.61 11.91 -13.09
N ALA A 40 -14.59 12.60 -12.58
CA ALA A 40 -13.25 12.05 -12.38
C ALA A 40 -13.09 11.33 -11.04
N GLN A 41 -13.99 11.58 -10.07
CA GLN A 41 -13.99 10.86 -8.79
C GLN A 41 -14.52 9.43 -8.94
N ASP A 42 -15.45 9.20 -9.87
CA ASP A 42 -16.00 7.87 -10.14
C ASP A 42 -15.01 6.92 -10.84
N ASN A 43 -14.03 7.45 -11.55
CA ASN A 43 -12.98 6.66 -12.21
C ASN A 43 -11.74 6.40 -11.35
N LEU A 44 -11.71 6.87 -10.09
CA LEU A 44 -10.61 6.57 -9.18
C LEU A 44 -10.66 5.11 -8.75
N PRO A 45 -9.50 4.42 -8.69
CA PRO A 45 -9.40 3.13 -8.03
C PRO A 45 -9.98 3.21 -6.62
N TRP A 46 -10.70 2.17 -6.19
CA TRP A 46 -11.37 2.14 -4.89
C TRP A 46 -10.41 2.37 -3.71
N VAL A 47 -9.15 1.95 -3.87
CA VAL A 47 -8.06 2.23 -2.92
C VAL A 47 -7.88 3.73 -2.66
N GLU A 48 -8.03 4.58 -3.66
CA GLU A 48 -7.91 6.03 -3.53
C GLU A 48 -9.25 6.69 -3.21
N LYS A 49 -10.35 6.19 -3.82
CA LYS A 49 -11.72 6.69 -3.58
C LYS A 49 -12.12 6.55 -2.11
N TYR A 50 -11.80 5.41 -1.50
CA TYR A 50 -12.09 5.08 -0.10
C TYR A 50 -10.93 5.34 0.84
N ARG A 51 -9.92 6.12 0.41
CA ARG A 51 -8.81 6.50 1.29
C ARG A 51 -9.35 7.32 2.48
N PRO A 52 -9.04 6.94 3.74
CA PRO A 52 -9.50 7.66 4.92
C PRO A 52 -9.20 9.17 4.86
N ASN A 53 -10.24 9.98 5.09
CA ASN A 53 -10.11 11.43 5.07
C ASN A 53 -9.86 11.99 6.47
N SER A 54 -10.50 11.40 7.49
CA SER A 54 -10.31 11.71 8.90
C SER A 54 -9.57 10.59 9.65
N LEU A 55 -9.12 10.88 10.87
CA LEU A 55 -8.51 9.87 11.74
C LEU A 55 -9.53 8.86 12.26
N ASP A 56 -10.80 9.24 12.31
CA ASP A 56 -11.89 8.39 12.80
C ASP A 56 -12.28 7.33 11.74
N ASP A 57 -12.02 7.61 10.46
CA ASP A 57 -12.21 6.68 9.34
C ASP A 57 -11.09 5.63 9.22
N VAL A 58 -10.00 5.77 9.99
CA VAL A 58 -8.90 4.80 9.97
C VAL A 58 -9.28 3.58 10.81
N SER A 59 -9.58 2.47 10.14
CA SER A 59 -9.83 1.19 10.80
C SER A 59 -8.54 0.64 11.44
N GLY A 60 -8.64 0.15 12.67
CA GLY A 60 -7.53 -0.48 13.38
C GLY A 60 -6.61 0.49 14.12
N HIS A 61 -5.65 -0.07 14.86
CA HIS A 61 -4.61 0.65 15.62
C HIS A 61 -5.10 1.79 16.54
N LYS A 62 -6.27 1.61 17.18
CA LYS A 62 -6.90 2.62 18.06
C LYS A 62 -5.94 3.16 19.14
N ASP A 63 -5.09 2.30 19.69
CA ASP A 63 -4.11 2.70 20.72
C ASP A 63 -3.04 3.66 20.19
N ILE A 64 -2.58 3.43 18.96
CA ILE A 64 -1.60 4.28 18.27
C ILE A 64 -2.23 5.63 17.96
N LEU A 65 -3.45 5.62 17.39
CA LEU A 65 -4.20 6.83 17.06
C LEU A 65 -4.51 7.66 18.32
N ALA A 66 -4.91 7.02 19.43
CA ALA A 66 -5.15 7.69 20.70
C ALA A 66 -3.87 8.36 21.24
N THR A 67 -2.72 7.69 21.13
CA THR A 67 -1.44 8.24 21.58
C THR A 67 -1.01 9.43 20.71
N ILE A 68 -1.13 9.32 19.40
CA ILE A 68 -0.83 10.41 18.46
C ILE A 68 -1.76 11.61 18.72
N ASN A 69 -3.06 11.37 18.93
CA ASN A 69 -4.03 12.42 19.24
C ASN A 69 -3.67 13.18 20.52
N ARG A 70 -3.24 12.48 21.58
CA ARG A 70 -2.76 13.13 22.81
C ARG A 70 -1.54 14.02 22.57
N PHE A 71 -0.59 13.59 21.73
CA PHE A 71 0.58 14.41 21.39
C PHE A 71 0.22 15.67 20.61
N VAL A 72 -0.81 15.60 19.76
CA VAL A 72 -1.33 16.73 19.00
C VAL A 72 -2.03 17.72 19.92
N GLU A 73 -2.90 17.23 20.81
CA GLU A 73 -3.63 18.06 21.77
C GLU A 73 -2.68 18.75 22.76
N ALA A 74 -1.61 18.07 23.17
CA ALA A 74 -0.55 18.65 23.99
C ALA A 74 0.39 19.60 23.22
N ASN A 75 0.23 19.75 21.89
CA ASN A 75 1.12 20.51 21.00
C ASN A 75 2.61 20.13 21.15
N GLN A 76 2.88 18.85 21.43
CA GLN A 76 4.21 18.29 21.69
C GLN A 76 4.50 17.10 20.76
N LEU A 77 4.15 17.21 19.48
CA LEU A 77 4.28 16.12 18.51
C LEU A 77 5.76 15.83 18.17
N PRO A 78 6.39 14.73 18.64
CA PRO A 78 7.79 14.39 18.31
C PRO A 78 7.96 14.07 16.81
N HIS A 79 9.20 13.86 16.36
CA HIS A 79 9.40 13.21 15.06
C HIS A 79 8.80 11.80 15.12
N LEU A 80 8.07 11.41 14.09
CA LEU A 80 7.33 10.15 14.03
C LEU A 80 8.00 9.20 13.04
N LEU A 81 8.05 7.93 13.40
CA LEU A 81 8.35 6.83 12.48
C LEU A 81 7.18 5.85 12.48
N LEU A 82 6.45 5.81 11.38
CA LEU A 82 5.38 4.84 11.15
C LEU A 82 5.95 3.69 10.32
N TYR A 83 5.96 2.48 10.86
CA TYR A 83 6.50 1.33 10.15
C TYR A 83 5.63 0.10 10.27
N GLY A 84 5.65 -0.76 9.26
CA GLY A 84 4.84 -1.98 9.24
C GLY A 84 4.57 -2.48 7.83
N PRO A 85 3.85 -3.61 7.68
CA PRO A 85 3.48 -4.18 6.39
C PRO A 85 2.74 -3.19 5.48
N PRO A 86 2.74 -3.40 4.15
CA PRO A 86 1.94 -2.60 3.22
C PRO A 86 0.44 -2.70 3.56
N GLY A 87 -0.34 -1.72 3.09
CA GLY A 87 -1.81 -1.77 3.23
C GLY A 87 -2.38 -1.55 4.63
N THR A 88 -1.54 -1.26 5.64
CA THR A 88 -1.95 -1.05 7.04
C THR A 88 -2.39 0.39 7.37
N GLY A 89 -2.47 1.28 6.37
CA GLY A 89 -2.96 2.64 6.58
C GLY A 89 -1.93 3.67 7.09
N LYS A 90 -0.62 3.39 7.02
CA LYS A 90 0.46 4.30 7.47
C LYS A 90 0.37 5.70 6.83
N THR A 91 0.38 5.76 5.50
CA THR A 91 0.29 7.02 4.73
C THR A 91 -1.05 7.72 4.93
N SER A 92 -2.16 6.96 4.94
CA SER A 92 -3.49 7.50 5.17
C SER A 92 -3.61 8.13 6.56
N THR A 93 -3.03 7.51 7.59
CA THR A 93 -3.05 8.00 8.97
C THR A 93 -2.34 9.35 9.10
N ILE A 94 -1.13 9.50 8.53
CA ILE A 94 -0.41 10.78 8.64
C ILE A 94 -1.08 11.89 7.82
N LEU A 95 -1.68 11.56 6.68
CA LEU A 95 -2.39 12.55 5.87
C LEU A 95 -3.67 13.02 6.57
N ALA A 96 -4.43 12.10 7.17
CA ALA A 96 -5.58 12.43 8.01
C ALA A 96 -5.17 13.26 9.24
N LEU A 97 -4.05 12.92 9.88
CA LEU A 97 -3.47 13.70 10.98
C LEU A 97 -3.12 15.11 10.55
N ALA A 98 -2.44 15.25 9.41
CA ALA A 98 -2.05 16.54 8.85
C ALA A 98 -3.28 17.40 8.52
N ARG A 99 -4.35 16.81 7.96
CA ARG A 99 -5.63 17.51 7.74
C ARG A 99 -6.27 17.97 9.05
N ARG A 100 -6.23 17.16 10.11
CA ARG A 100 -6.73 17.55 11.43
C ARG A 100 -5.94 18.70 12.05
N ILE A 101 -4.61 18.70 11.93
CA ILE A 101 -3.73 19.71 12.52
C ILE A 101 -3.81 21.05 11.79
N TYR A 102 -3.74 21.03 10.45
CA TYR A 102 -3.59 22.25 9.64
C TYR A 102 -4.89 22.68 8.94
N GLY A 103 -5.88 21.80 8.84
CA GLY A 103 -7.07 22.00 8.00
C GLY A 103 -6.76 21.90 6.51
N ASN A 104 -7.80 21.70 5.69
CA ASN A 104 -7.65 21.49 4.24
C ASN A 104 -7.02 22.69 3.52
N LYS A 105 -7.27 23.92 3.99
CA LYS A 105 -6.77 25.15 3.35
C LYS A 105 -5.26 25.35 3.54
N ASN A 106 -4.72 25.02 4.71
CA ASN A 106 -3.33 25.29 5.04
C ASN A 106 -2.39 24.09 4.81
N MET A 107 -2.95 22.92 4.49
CA MET A 107 -2.18 21.70 4.23
C MET A 107 -1.10 21.90 3.17
N ARG A 108 -1.42 22.56 2.05
CA ARG A 108 -0.47 22.81 0.94
C ARG A 108 0.74 23.68 1.33
N GLN A 109 0.60 24.51 2.35
CA GLN A 109 1.66 25.44 2.79
C GLN A 109 2.47 24.87 3.97
N MET A 110 1.82 24.07 4.81
CA MET A 110 2.38 23.59 6.07
C MET A 110 2.89 22.14 6.02
N VAL A 111 2.50 21.38 5.00
CA VAL A 111 2.87 19.97 4.83
C VAL A 111 3.66 19.80 3.53
N LEU A 112 4.84 19.20 3.63
CA LEU A 112 5.62 18.76 2.48
C LEU A 112 5.59 17.23 2.43
N GLU A 113 4.91 16.67 1.44
CA GLU A 113 4.93 15.23 1.14
C GLU A 113 5.99 14.95 0.07
N LEU A 114 6.92 14.05 0.38
CA LEU A 114 7.88 13.53 -0.58
C LEU A 114 7.81 12.01 -0.53
N ASN A 115 7.53 11.40 -1.68
CA ASN A 115 7.83 9.99 -1.86
C ASN A 115 9.33 9.85 -2.12
N ALA A 116 10.02 9.08 -1.28
CA ALA A 116 11.45 8.88 -1.38
C ALA A 116 11.87 7.97 -2.54
N SER A 117 10.93 7.23 -3.14
CA SER A 117 11.16 6.40 -4.32
C SER A 117 11.27 7.21 -5.62
N ASP A 118 10.85 8.48 -5.63
CA ASP A 118 10.95 9.32 -6.82
C ASP A 118 12.42 9.60 -7.13
N ASP A 119 12.83 9.31 -8.37
CA ASP A 119 14.18 9.38 -8.93
C ASP A 119 14.72 10.82 -9.08
N ARG A 120 14.35 11.71 -8.16
CA ARG A 120 14.70 13.12 -8.17
C ARG A 120 16.12 13.40 -7.68
N GLY A 121 16.91 12.36 -7.38
CA GLY A 121 18.28 12.50 -6.88
C GLY A 121 18.36 12.96 -5.43
N ILE A 122 19.44 12.54 -4.75
CA ILE A 122 19.68 12.77 -3.31
C ILE A 122 19.72 14.27 -2.98
N ASP A 123 20.31 15.07 -3.87
CA ASP A 123 20.53 16.49 -3.64
C ASP A 123 19.25 17.31 -3.76
N VAL A 124 18.35 16.96 -4.67
CA VAL A 124 17.06 17.68 -4.82
C VAL A 124 16.17 17.46 -3.61
N VAL A 125 16.09 16.22 -3.11
CA VAL A 125 15.32 15.90 -1.89
C VAL A 125 15.90 16.68 -0.70
N ARG A 126 17.22 16.70 -0.56
CA ARG A 126 17.91 17.44 0.49
C ARG A 126 17.65 18.94 0.42
N GLU A 127 17.74 19.53 -0.77
CA GLU A 127 17.53 20.97 -0.96
C GLU A 127 16.07 21.38 -0.77
N GLN A 128 15.11 20.60 -1.25
CA GLN A 128 13.68 20.86 -1.05
C GLN A 128 13.32 20.82 0.44
N ILE A 129 13.77 19.79 1.16
CA ILE A 129 13.53 19.66 2.60
C ILE A 129 14.21 20.81 3.35
N LYS A 130 15.46 21.14 3.00
CA LYS A 130 16.19 22.25 3.63
C LYS A 130 15.51 23.60 3.38
N THR A 131 15.03 23.85 2.16
CA THR A 131 14.34 25.08 1.77
C THR A 131 13.00 25.20 2.47
N PHE A 132 12.23 24.12 2.51
CA PHE A 132 10.95 24.10 3.21
C PHE A 132 11.11 24.28 4.72
N ALA A 133 12.13 23.65 5.32
CA ALA A 133 12.44 23.77 6.74
C ALA A 133 13.03 25.13 7.13
N SER A 134 13.78 25.78 6.23
CA SER A 134 14.39 27.08 6.48
C SER A 134 13.47 28.28 6.23
N THR A 135 12.45 28.11 5.38
CA THR A 135 11.47 29.15 5.08
C THR A 135 10.67 29.49 6.34
N LYS A 136 10.98 30.63 6.97
CA LYS A 136 10.21 31.15 8.12
C LYS A 136 8.80 31.51 7.67
N GLN A 137 7.83 31.40 8.59
CA GLN A 137 6.44 31.69 8.29
C GLN A 137 6.29 33.14 7.81
N ILE A 138 5.69 33.31 6.63
CA ILE A 138 5.33 34.65 6.10
C ILE A 138 3.97 35.10 6.68
N PHE A 139 3.16 34.18 7.24
CA PHE A 139 1.82 34.48 7.76
C PHE A 139 1.67 34.13 9.24
N SER A 140 2.30 34.93 10.09
CA SER A 140 1.81 35.21 11.44
C SER A 140 0.80 36.36 11.35
N MET A 141 -0.37 36.15 10.72
CA MET A 141 -1.46 37.15 10.75
C MET A 141 -2.82 36.48 10.59
N ALA A 142 -3.36 36.02 11.73
CA ALA A 142 -4.63 36.50 12.28
C ALA A 142 -5.00 35.60 13.48
N PRO A 143 -5.20 36.15 14.70
CA PRO A 143 -5.91 35.41 15.73
C PRO A 143 -7.37 35.30 15.26
N SER A 144 -7.82 34.12 14.84
CA SER A 144 -9.26 33.94 14.67
C SER A 144 -9.89 33.96 16.06
N ALA A 145 -10.75 34.95 16.29
CA ALA A 145 -11.47 35.22 17.53
C ALA A 145 -12.51 34.14 17.91
N THR A 146 -12.31 32.89 17.49
CA THR A 146 -13.21 31.76 17.71
C THR A 146 -12.41 30.49 18.05
N GLY A 147 -11.70 30.54 19.18
CA GLY A 147 -11.69 29.50 20.22
C GLY A 147 -11.27 28.05 19.97
N LYS A 148 -11.00 27.55 18.75
CA LYS A 148 -10.73 26.09 18.55
C LYS A 148 -9.76 25.69 17.43
N SER A 149 -8.84 26.54 17.00
CA SER A 149 -7.78 26.11 16.06
C SER A 149 -6.41 26.49 16.61
N SER A 150 -5.82 25.62 17.42
CA SER A 150 -4.39 25.68 17.74
C SER A 150 -3.60 25.42 16.46
N LEU A 151 -3.35 26.46 15.68
CA LEU A 151 -2.50 26.36 14.51
C LEU A 151 -1.13 25.88 15.00
N ALA A 152 -0.79 24.62 14.71
CA ALA A 152 0.46 24.04 15.14
C ALA A 152 1.61 24.96 14.68
N SER A 153 2.46 25.36 15.62
CA SER A 153 3.56 26.31 15.38
C SER A 153 4.72 25.70 14.60
N PHE A 154 4.57 24.45 14.13
CA PHE A 154 5.57 23.69 13.40
C PHE A 154 5.07 23.28 12.02
N LYS A 155 5.98 23.11 11.06
CA LYS A 155 5.68 22.49 9.76
C LYS A 155 5.82 20.98 9.84
N LEU A 156 5.12 20.26 8.96
CA LEU A 156 5.21 18.81 8.87
C LEU A 156 5.88 18.41 7.55
N ILE A 157 6.88 17.54 7.63
CA ILE A 157 7.51 16.92 6.46
C ILE A 157 7.22 15.42 6.52
N ILE A 158 6.56 14.90 5.48
CA ILE A 158 6.20 13.49 5.34
C ILE A 158 7.14 12.89 4.31
N LEU A 159 7.91 11.89 4.72
CA LEU A 159 8.79 11.10 3.86
C LEU A 159 8.19 9.70 3.75
N ASP A 160 7.54 9.42 2.62
CA ASP A 160 7.01 8.09 2.33
C ASP A 160 8.09 7.20 1.70
N GLU A 161 7.99 5.89 1.92
CA GLU A 161 8.93 4.87 1.43
C GLU A 161 10.40 5.18 1.76
N ALA A 162 10.67 5.67 2.97
CA ALA A 162 12.02 6.08 3.39
C ALA A 162 13.04 4.92 3.42
N ASP A 163 12.59 3.67 3.38
CA ASP A 163 13.41 2.48 3.23
C ASP A 163 13.98 2.29 1.82
N ALA A 164 13.47 3.02 0.82
CA ALA A 164 14.07 3.12 -0.51
C ALA A 164 15.21 4.16 -0.58
N MET A 165 15.41 4.99 0.46
CA MET A 165 16.46 6.00 0.46
C MET A 165 17.86 5.39 0.62
N THR A 166 18.82 5.94 -0.11
CA THR A 166 20.24 5.63 0.08
C THR A 166 20.72 6.02 1.48
N SER A 167 21.71 5.29 2.00
CA SER A 167 22.30 5.55 3.32
C SER A 167 22.85 6.98 3.44
N THR A 168 23.49 7.50 2.38
CA THR A 168 24.00 8.87 2.30
C THR A 168 22.88 9.91 2.47
N ALA A 169 21.73 9.70 1.82
CA ALA A 169 20.58 10.59 1.94
C ALA A 169 20.01 10.59 3.36
N GLN A 170 19.91 9.41 3.98
CA GLN A 170 19.46 9.26 5.37
C GLN A 170 20.40 9.98 6.36
N MET A 171 21.72 9.90 6.15
CA MET A 171 22.69 10.64 6.96
C MET A 171 22.56 12.15 6.80
N ALA A 172 22.28 12.63 5.59
CA ALA A 172 22.02 14.05 5.34
C ALA A 172 20.74 14.53 6.03
N LEU A 173 19.67 13.73 5.97
CA LEU A 173 18.40 14.01 6.66
C LEU A 173 18.58 14.15 8.17
N ARG A 174 19.37 13.27 8.79
CA ARG A 174 19.67 13.34 10.24
C ARG A 174 20.15 14.74 10.66
N ARG A 175 21.09 15.33 9.92
CA ARG A 175 21.63 16.67 10.23
C ARG A 175 20.57 17.76 10.09
N ILE A 176 19.65 17.62 9.13
CA ILE A 176 18.54 18.56 8.92
C ILE A 176 17.52 18.43 10.06
N MET A 177 17.17 17.20 10.45
CA MET A 177 16.24 16.94 11.55
C MET A 177 16.74 17.56 12.87
N GLU A 178 18.02 17.38 13.19
CA GLU A 178 18.64 17.98 14.39
C GLU A 178 18.62 19.52 14.34
N ARG A 179 18.95 20.12 13.19
CA ARG A 179 19.05 21.58 13.05
C ARG A 179 17.70 22.29 13.10
N TYR A 180 16.64 21.66 12.59
CA TYR A 180 15.33 22.30 12.41
C TYR A 180 14.23 21.76 13.32
N THR A 181 14.55 20.91 14.32
CA THR A 181 13.59 20.27 15.24
C THR A 181 12.62 21.25 15.95
N ALA A 182 13.07 22.49 16.19
CA ALA A 182 12.23 23.53 16.81
C ALA A 182 11.07 24.00 15.92
N ASN A 183 11.27 24.02 14.59
CA ASN A 183 10.32 24.60 13.63
C ASN A 183 9.64 23.55 12.76
N THR A 184 10.24 22.37 12.59
CA THR A 184 9.72 21.32 11.73
C THR A 184 9.68 19.98 12.44
N ARG A 185 8.60 19.23 12.18
CA ARG A 185 8.44 17.84 12.57
C ARG A 185 8.48 16.98 11.33
N PHE A 186 9.05 15.79 11.51
CA PHE A 186 9.28 14.83 10.45
C PHE A 186 8.42 13.62 10.75
N CYS A 187 7.70 13.13 9.76
CA CYS A 187 7.04 11.84 9.78
C CYS A 187 7.68 10.97 8.71
N ILE A 188 8.37 9.93 9.15
CA ILE A 188 9.03 8.95 8.29
C ILE A 188 8.12 7.73 8.20
N ILE A 189 7.83 7.27 6.98
CA ILE A 189 7.09 6.04 6.73
C ILE A 189 8.04 5.05 6.07
N ALA A 190 8.06 3.82 6.57
CA ALA A 190 8.86 2.75 5.99
C ALA A 190 8.15 1.40 6.12
N ASN A 191 8.43 0.45 5.23
CA ASN A 191 7.97 -0.92 5.43
C ASN A 191 8.94 -1.70 6.32
N TYR A 192 10.25 -1.46 6.14
CA TYR A 192 11.31 -2.18 6.82
C TYR A 192 12.20 -1.27 7.66
N THR A 193 12.20 -1.45 8.99
CA THR A 193 13.04 -0.64 9.90
C THR A 193 14.53 -0.95 9.78
N HIS A 194 14.90 -2.16 9.36
CA HIS A 194 16.31 -2.57 9.23
C HIS A 194 17.03 -1.87 8.07
N LYS A 195 16.28 -1.32 7.10
CA LYS A 195 16.82 -0.51 6.00
C LYS A 195 17.07 0.95 6.40
N LEU A 196 16.63 1.36 7.59
CA LEU A 196 16.83 2.70 8.11
C LEU A 196 18.06 2.76 9.01
N SER A 197 18.80 3.87 8.91
CA SER A 197 19.98 4.11 9.74
C SER A 197 19.59 4.23 11.24
N PRO A 198 20.38 3.64 12.16
CA PRO A 198 20.15 3.78 13.61
C PRO A 198 20.10 5.24 14.09
N ALA A 199 20.77 6.14 13.36
CA ALA A 199 20.78 7.56 13.68
C ALA A 199 19.42 8.24 13.43
N LEU A 200 18.66 7.81 12.41
CA LEU A 200 17.28 8.29 12.22
C LEU A 200 16.33 7.67 13.25
N LEU A 201 16.48 6.36 13.50
CA LEU A 201 15.62 5.62 14.45
C LEU A 201 15.68 6.20 15.87
N SER A 202 16.85 6.64 16.33
CA SER A 202 17.04 7.22 17.67
C SER A 202 16.40 8.60 17.87
N ARG A 203 16.04 9.31 16.79
CA ARG A 203 15.44 10.66 16.83
C ARG A 203 13.93 10.66 16.65
N CYS A 204 13.33 9.51 16.38
CA CYS A 204 11.91 9.37 16.10
C CYS A 204 11.21 8.50 17.15
N THR A 205 9.99 8.90 17.51
CA THR A 205 9.06 8.03 18.24
C THR A 205 8.49 7.02 17.26
N ARG A 206 8.60 5.73 17.61
CA ARG A 206 8.31 4.62 16.71
C ARG A 206 6.91 4.07 16.96
N PHE A 207 6.12 3.99 15.90
CA PHE A 207 4.79 3.38 15.91
C PHE A 207 4.77 2.22 14.91
N ARG A 208 4.55 1.01 15.45
CA ARG A 208 4.45 -0.22 14.65
C ARG A 208 3.01 -0.46 14.24
N PHE A 209 2.74 -0.43 12.95
CA PHE A 209 1.50 -0.87 12.36
C PHE A 209 1.59 -2.38 12.14
N SER A 210 0.81 -3.14 12.90
CA SER A 210 0.62 -4.57 12.64
C SER A 210 -0.32 -4.77 11.44
N PRO A 211 -0.36 -5.97 10.82
CA PRO A 211 -1.47 -6.32 9.93
C PRO A 211 -2.81 -6.01 10.57
N LEU A 212 -3.77 -5.54 9.77
CA LEU A 212 -5.13 -5.25 10.25
C LEU A 212 -5.83 -6.55 10.66
N LYS A 213 -6.68 -6.46 11.70
CA LYS A 213 -7.50 -7.59 12.11
C LYS A 213 -8.60 -7.82 11.08
N GLU A 214 -9.02 -9.07 10.93
CA GLU A 214 -10.10 -9.46 10.00
C GLU A 214 -11.38 -8.67 10.23
N GLN A 215 -11.74 -8.41 11.49
CA GLN A 215 -12.89 -7.60 11.87
C GLN A 215 -12.79 -6.16 11.37
N ASP A 216 -11.61 -5.54 11.48
CA ASP A 216 -11.39 -4.15 11.05
C ASP A 216 -11.48 -4.02 9.52
N ILE A 217 -10.98 -5.03 8.79
CA ILE A 217 -11.09 -5.09 7.32
C ILE A 217 -12.54 -5.29 6.90
N ARG A 218 -13.26 -6.22 7.55
CA ARG A 218 -14.65 -6.54 7.22
C ARG A 218 -15.54 -5.30 7.31
N VAL A 219 -15.41 -4.50 8.37
CA VAL A 219 -16.18 -3.25 8.53
C VAL A 219 -15.99 -2.30 7.34
N LEU A 220 -14.76 -2.15 6.85
CA LEU A 220 -14.50 -1.28 5.69
C LEU A 220 -15.00 -1.91 4.39
N VAL A 221 -14.82 -3.22 4.21
CA VAL A 221 -15.31 -3.94 3.03
C VAL A 221 -16.84 -3.84 2.93
N ASP A 222 -17.55 -4.05 4.03
CA ASP A 222 -19.01 -3.94 4.11
C ASP A 222 -19.49 -2.52 3.74
N GLN A 223 -18.80 -1.47 4.23
CA GLN A 223 -19.09 -0.09 3.84
C GLN A 223 -18.91 0.17 2.33
N VAL A 224 -17.93 -0.47 1.69
CA VAL A 224 -17.70 -0.34 0.25
C VAL A 224 -18.74 -1.13 -0.54
N ILE A 225 -19.11 -2.32 -0.06
CA ILE A 225 -20.18 -3.15 -0.64
C ILE A 225 -21.50 -2.38 -0.66
N GLU A 226 -21.86 -1.72 0.45
CA GLU A 226 -23.08 -0.91 0.54
C GLU A 226 -23.05 0.30 -0.40
N LYS A 227 -21.90 1.01 -0.50
CA LYS A 227 -21.79 2.24 -1.31
C LYS A 227 -21.70 1.99 -2.81
N GLU A 228 -21.09 0.88 -3.22
CA GLU A 228 -20.94 0.51 -4.64
C GLU A 228 -22.00 -0.53 -5.08
N GLU A 229 -22.95 -0.87 -4.19
CA GLU A 229 -24.03 -1.84 -4.43
C GLU A 229 -23.52 -3.19 -4.98
N VAL A 230 -22.45 -3.70 -4.36
CA VAL A 230 -21.79 -4.93 -4.82
C VAL A 230 -22.60 -6.17 -4.43
N ARG A 231 -22.95 -7.02 -5.40
CA ARG A 231 -23.61 -8.31 -5.15
C ARG A 231 -22.58 -9.38 -4.82
N ILE A 232 -22.33 -9.64 -3.54
CA ILE A 232 -21.35 -10.63 -3.06
C ILE A 232 -21.96 -11.57 -2.03
N GLN A 233 -21.59 -12.84 -2.08
CA GLN A 233 -21.99 -13.83 -1.07
C GLN A 233 -21.25 -13.61 0.26
N PRO A 234 -21.87 -13.88 1.42
CA PRO A 234 -21.22 -13.71 2.72
C PRO A 234 -19.94 -14.54 2.86
N ASP A 235 -19.95 -15.79 2.38
CA ASP A 235 -18.76 -16.66 2.40
C ASP A 235 -17.62 -16.10 1.56
N ALA A 236 -17.95 -15.39 0.47
CA ALA A 236 -17.00 -14.74 -0.42
C ALA A 236 -16.34 -13.52 0.26
N VAL A 237 -17.08 -12.79 1.09
CA VAL A 237 -16.51 -11.72 1.93
C VAL A 237 -15.50 -12.29 2.94
N ASP A 238 -15.82 -13.43 3.57
CA ASP A 238 -14.93 -14.09 4.50
C ASP A 238 -13.63 -14.54 3.81
N SER A 239 -13.74 -15.19 2.65
CA SER A 239 -12.60 -15.57 1.81
C SER A 239 -11.73 -14.36 1.40
N LEU A 240 -12.36 -13.24 1.00
CA LEU A 240 -11.65 -12.01 0.66
C LEU A 240 -10.81 -11.49 1.84
N VAL A 241 -11.40 -11.46 3.05
CA VAL A 241 -10.74 -10.97 4.26
C VAL A 241 -9.56 -11.86 4.62
N THR A 242 -9.72 -13.19 4.59
CA THR A 242 -8.63 -14.15 4.85
C THR A 242 -7.50 -14.03 3.83
N LEU A 243 -7.82 -13.94 2.53
CA LEU A 243 -6.82 -13.82 1.46
C LEU A 243 -6.09 -12.48 1.47
N SER A 244 -6.69 -11.45 2.07
CA SER A 244 -6.08 -10.13 2.21
C SER A 244 -4.91 -10.12 3.21
N ARG A 245 -4.80 -11.10 4.12
CA ARG A 245 -3.71 -11.24 5.12
C ARG A 245 -3.38 -9.94 5.88
N GLY A 246 -4.40 -9.15 6.19
CA GLY A 246 -4.24 -7.87 6.90
C GLY A 246 -3.89 -6.66 6.04
N ASP A 247 -3.86 -6.79 4.71
CA ASP A 247 -3.64 -5.69 3.74
C ASP A 247 -4.96 -5.18 3.15
N MET A 248 -5.38 -3.97 3.56
CA MET A 248 -6.63 -3.37 3.07
C MET A 248 -6.57 -2.98 1.59
N ARG A 249 -5.39 -2.58 1.09
CA ARG A 249 -5.22 -2.21 -0.31
C ARG A 249 -5.46 -3.43 -1.21
N ARG A 250 -4.95 -4.59 -0.80
CA ARG A 250 -5.21 -5.86 -1.48
C ARG A 250 -6.70 -6.19 -1.48
N ALA A 251 -7.37 -6.10 -0.34
CA ALA A 251 -8.81 -6.35 -0.21
C ALA A 251 -9.64 -5.52 -1.19
N LEU A 252 -9.41 -4.20 -1.22
CA LEU A 252 -10.15 -3.29 -2.10
C LEU A 252 -9.86 -3.51 -3.59
N ASN A 253 -8.60 -3.79 -3.95
CA ASN A 253 -8.23 -4.06 -5.33
C ASN A 253 -8.92 -5.33 -5.85
N VAL A 254 -8.94 -6.40 -5.04
CA VAL A 254 -9.61 -7.65 -5.43
C VAL A 254 -11.11 -7.45 -5.51
N LEU A 255 -11.72 -6.78 -4.53
CA LEU A 255 -13.16 -6.49 -4.57
C LEU A 255 -13.54 -5.67 -5.81
N GLN A 256 -12.75 -4.65 -6.14
CA GLN A 256 -12.95 -3.83 -7.34
C GLN A 256 -12.83 -4.66 -8.62
N ALA A 257 -11.82 -5.54 -8.70
CA ALA A 257 -11.62 -6.42 -9.84
C ALA A 257 -12.78 -7.42 -10.02
N CYS A 258 -13.25 -8.03 -8.93
CA CYS A 258 -14.40 -8.94 -8.95
C CYS A 258 -15.68 -8.19 -9.36
N HIS A 259 -15.91 -6.98 -8.83
CA HIS A 259 -17.04 -6.16 -9.21
C HIS A 259 -17.00 -5.73 -10.69
N ALA A 260 -15.83 -5.35 -11.20
CA ALA A 260 -15.65 -5.04 -12.61
C ALA A 260 -15.88 -6.27 -13.51
N SER A 261 -15.44 -7.45 -13.08
CA SER A 261 -15.65 -8.71 -13.79
C SER A 261 -17.12 -9.16 -13.80
N SER A 262 -17.86 -8.85 -12.73
CA SER A 262 -19.28 -9.21 -12.61
C SER A 262 -20.21 -8.40 -13.52
N LYS A 263 -19.72 -7.29 -14.09
CA LYS A 263 -20.47 -6.45 -15.02
C LYS A 263 -20.30 -7.00 -16.44
N PRO A 264 -21.36 -7.56 -17.05
CA PRO A 264 -21.26 -8.09 -18.40
C PRO A 264 -20.93 -6.97 -19.38
N LEU A 265 -19.94 -7.22 -20.24
CA LEU A 265 -19.57 -6.27 -21.28
C LEU A 265 -20.71 -6.16 -22.29
N PRO A 266 -21.10 -4.93 -22.69
CA PRO A 266 -22.07 -4.76 -23.76
C PRO A 266 -21.49 -5.39 -25.04
N LEU A 267 -22.27 -6.26 -25.68
CA LEU A 267 -21.91 -6.83 -26.99
C LEU A 267 -21.63 -5.67 -27.97
N LYS A 268 -20.53 -5.77 -28.72
CA LYS A 268 -20.03 -4.72 -29.64
C LYS A 268 -21.07 -4.21 -30.67
N ASN A 269 -22.18 -4.92 -30.86
CA ASN A 269 -23.25 -4.64 -31.80
C ASN A 269 -24.66 -4.55 -31.15
N ALA A 270 -24.78 -4.42 -29.83
CA ALA A 270 -26.08 -4.32 -29.16
C ALA A 270 -26.71 -2.91 -29.35
N PRO A 271 -28.04 -2.80 -29.54
CA PRO A 271 -28.73 -1.51 -29.55
C PRO A 271 -28.59 -0.81 -28.19
N LYS A 272 -28.35 0.51 -28.20
CA LYS A 272 -28.08 1.34 -27.00
C LYS A 272 -29.23 1.39 -25.97
N ASP A 273 -30.40 0.84 -26.30
CA ASP A 273 -31.64 0.92 -25.51
C ASP A 273 -32.01 -0.39 -24.79
N GLU A 274 -31.19 -1.45 -24.86
CA GLU A 274 -31.41 -2.66 -24.05
C GLU A 274 -30.91 -2.47 -22.61
N PRO A 275 -31.69 -2.88 -21.59
CA PRO A 275 -31.26 -2.83 -20.20
C PRO A 275 -29.99 -3.66 -20.03
N LEU A 276 -28.96 -3.06 -19.45
CA LEU A 276 -27.71 -3.75 -19.10
C LEU A 276 -28.04 -5.01 -18.29
N PRO A 277 -27.42 -6.16 -18.59
CA PRO A 277 -27.70 -7.38 -17.84
C PRO A 277 -27.31 -7.17 -16.38
N GLU A 278 -28.08 -7.78 -15.47
CA GLU A 278 -27.84 -7.65 -14.04
C GLU A 278 -26.44 -8.17 -13.68
N PRO A 279 -25.72 -7.50 -12.78
CA PRO A 279 -24.40 -7.94 -12.36
C PRO A 279 -24.47 -9.33 -11.72
N GLU A 280 -23.53 -10.18 -12.10
CA GLU A 280 -23.40 -11.53 -11.56
C GLU A 280 -23.04 -11.49 -10.07
N ILE A 281 -23.47 -12.51 -9.33
CA ILE A 281 -23.17 -12.62 -7.90
C ILE A 281 -21.72 -13.10 -7.75
N ILE A 282 -20.92 -12.34 -7.01
CA ILE A 282 -19.54 -12.71 -6.67
C ILE A 282 -19.56 -13.88 -5.68
N THR A 283 -19.02 -15.03 -6.10
CA THR A 283 -18.89 -16.26 -5.31
C THR A 283 -17.45 -16.44 -4.80
N ASN A 284 -17.24 -17.41 -3.90
CA ASN A 284 -15.89 -17.78 -3.45
C ASN A 284 -14.93 -18.07 -4.61
N GLU A 285 -15.38 -18.85 -5.60
CA GLU A 285 -14.56 -19.25 -6.75
C GLU A 285 -14.05 -18.03 -7.51
N THR A 286 -14.91 -17.04 -7.77
CA THR A 286 -14.52 -15.82 -8.48
C THR A 286 -13.39 -15.04 -7.78
N ILE A 287 -13.33 -15.07 -6.44
CA ILE A 287 -12.30 -14.39 -5.66
C ILE A 287 -10.97 -15.14 -5.74
N TYR A 288 -11.00 -16.47 -5.60
CA TYR A 288 -9.80 -17.30 -5.72
C TYR A 288 -9.21 -17.21 -7.13
N ASP A 289 -10.05 -17.24 -8.17
CA ASP A 289 -9.65 -17.09 -9.56
C ASP A 289 -9.07 -15.70 -9.83
N CYS A 290 -9.68 -14.64 -9.29
CA CYS A 290 -9.19 -13.27 -9.44
C CYS A 290 -7.80 -13.06 -8.81
N ILE A 291 -7.50 -13.73 -7.70
CA ILE A 291 -6.20 -13.65 -7.03
C ILE A 291 -5.20 -14.66 -7.62
N ALA A 292 -5.67 -15.61 -8.44
CA ALA A 292 -4.94 -16.82 -8.83
C ALA A 292 -4.39 -17.61 -7.62
N ALA A 293 -5.12 -17.56 -6.49
CA ALA A 293 -4.77 -18.32 -5.30
C ALA A 293 -5.34 -19.75 -5.40
N PRO A 294 -4.62 -20.77 -4.90
CA PRO A 294 -5.12 -22.13 -4.93
C PRO A 294 -6.36 -22.28 -4.05
N HIS A 295 -7.38 -22.95 -4.59
CA HIS A 295 -8.60 -23.21 -3.85
C HIS A 295 -8.31 -24.19 -2.69
N PRO A 296 -8.97 -24.04 -1.52
CA PRO A 296 -8.72 -24.92 -0.38
C PRO A 296 -8.92 -26.41 -0.68
N SER A 297 -9.88 -26.75 -1.56
CA SER A 297 -10.09 -28.15 -1.99
C SER A 297 -8.89 -28.73 -2.70
N ASP A 298 -8.21 -27.92 -3.52
CA ASP A 298 -7.07 -28.37 -4.34
C ASP A 298 -5.85 -28.61 -3.45
N ILE A 299 -5.65 -27.74 -2.47
CA ILE A 299 -4.58 -27.92 -1.47
C ILE A 299 -4.87 -29.14 -0.60
N GLN A 300 -6.13 -29.41 -0.25
CA GLN A 300 -6.50 -30.62 0.46
C GLN A 300 -6.28 -31.88 -0.39
N GLU A 301 -6.60 -31.86 -1.68
CA GLU A 301 -6.32 -32.95 -2.61
C GLU A 301 -4.80 -33.19 -2.74
N ILE A 302 -4.01 -32.13 -2.88
CA ILE A 302 -2.55 -32.22 -2.91
C ILE A 302 -2.03 -32.82 -1.59
N MET A 303 -2.48 -32.29 -0.46
CA MET A 303 -2.03 -32.74 0.86
C MET A 303 -2.38 -34.21 1.11
N THR A 304 -3.63 -34.62 0.83
CA THR A 304 -4.06 -36.02 0.99
C THR A 304 -3.29 -36.95 0.07
N THR A 305 -3.03 -36.55 -1.18
CA THR A 305 -2.20 -37.31 -2.11
C THR A 305 -0.77 -37.47 -1.59
N LEU A 306 -0.15 -36.40 -1.09
CA LEU A 306 1.21 -36.43 -0.55
C LEU A 306 1.32 -37.29 0.71
N LEU A 307 0.32 -37.28 1.58
CA LEU A 307 0.31 -38.06 2.82
C LEU A 307 -0.01 -39.54 2.58
N ALA A 308 -1.00 -39.84 1.72
CA ALA A 308 -1.52 -41.20 1.53
C ALA A 308 -0.69 -42.03 0.53
N THR A 309 -0.19 -41.42 -0.54
CA THR A 309 0.46 -42.16 -1.63
C THR A 309 1.95 -42.34 -1.36
N SER A 310 2.42 -43.60 -1.33
CA SER A 310 3.84 -43.90 -1.13
C SER A 310 4.72 -43.64 -2.35
N ASP A 311 4.15 -43.71 -3.55
CA ASP A 311 4.90 -43.45 -4.79
C ASP A 311 5.07 -41.95 -5.04
N VAL A 312 6.33 -41.51 -5.03
CA VAL A 312 6.75 -40.13 -5.31
C VAL A 312 6.41 -39.73 -6.74
N THR A 313 6.47 -40.65 -7.70
CA THR A 313 6.23 -40.36 -9.12
C THR A 313 4.77 -40.00 -9.37
N SER A 314 3.86 -40.77 -8.79
CA SER A 314 2.41 -40.49 -8.81
C SER A 314 2.07 -39.15 -8.17
N CYS A 315 2.67 -38.84 -7.01
CA CYS A 315 2.49 -37.54 -6.34
C CYS A 315 2.94 -36.37 -7.23
N LEU A 316 4.10 -36.50 -7.87
CA LEU A 316 4.66 -35.47 -8.74
C LEU A 316 3.79 -35.23 -9.97
N ASN A 317 3.29 -36.30 -10.59
CA ASN A 317 2.42 -36.21 -11.77
C ASN A 317 1.08 -35.55 -11.43
N THR A 318 0.48 -35.92 -10.30
CA THR A 318 -0.77 -35.32 -9.83
C THR A 318 -0.60 -33.82 -9.57
N LEU A 319 0.47 -33.45 -8.87
CA LEU A 319 0.77 -32.06 -8.56
C LEU A 319 1.08 -31.24 -9.83
N ASN A 320 1.86 -31.77 -10.78
CA ASN A 320 2.09 -31.13 -12.06
C ASN A 320 0.80 -30.97 -12.89
N THR A 321 -0.08 -31.96 -12.85
CA THR A 321 -1.38 -31.89 -13.55
C THR A 321 -2.26 -30.79 -12.97
N LEU A 322 -2.36 -30.69 -11.64
CA LEU A 322 -3.10 -29.62 -10.98
C LEU A 322 -2.51 -28.23 -11.25
N LYS A 323 -1.17 -28.11 -11.23
CA LYS A 323 -0.48 -26.86 -11.58
C LYS A 323 -0.78 -26.39 -13.00
N ILE A 324 -0.71 -27.30 -13.98
CA ILE A 324 -0.95 -26.96 -15.39
C ILE A 324 -2.43 -26.64 -15.63
N ASN A 325 -3.34 -27.44 -15.10
CA ASN A 325 -4.77 -27.29 -15.34
C ASN A 325 -5.36 -26.03 -14.70
N LYS A 326 -4.87 -25.65 -13.51
CA LYS A 326 -5.38 -24.51 -12.74
C LYS A 326 -4.46 -23.29 -12.75
N GLY A 327 -3.32 -23.35 -13.44
CA GLY A 327 -2.38 -22.24 -13.54
C GLY A 327 -1.72 -21.82 -12.21
N LEU A 328 -1.57 -22.76 -11.27
CA LEU A 328 -1.09 -22.47 -9.92
C LEU A 328 0.43 -22.41 -9.87
N ALA A 329 0.97 -21.35 -9.26
CA ALA A 329 2.39 -21.24 -8.99
C ALA A 329 2.80 -22.11 -7.79
N LEU A 330 4.00 -22.70 -7.85
CA LEU A 330 4.54 -23.48 -6.73
C LEU A 330 4.63 -22.67 -5.42
N ALA A 331 4.91 -21.37 -5.52
CA ALA A 331 5.02 -20.49 -4.35
C ALA A 331 3.70 -20.42 -3.56
N ASP A 332 2.58 -20.30 -4.27
CA ASP A 332 1.26 -20.22 -3.63
C ASP A 332 0.82 -21.56 -3.05
N ILE A 333 1.13 -22.66 -3.75
CA ILE A 333 0.91 -24.02 -3.23
C ILE A 333 1.74 -24.25 -1.97
N LEU A 334 3.02 -23.87 -1.97
CA LEU A 334 3.91 -24.05 -0.82
C LEU A 334 3.40 -23.26 0.39
N ALA A 335 3.00 -21.99 0.19
CA ALA A 335 2.47 -21.17 1.26
C ALA A 335 1.18 -21.75 1.87
N ALA A 336 0.23 -22.18 1.02
CA ALA A 336 -1.04 -22.74 1.46
C ALA A 336 -0.88 -24.13 2.11
N LEU A 337 -0.03 -24.98 1.53
CA LEU A 337 0.29 -26.30 2.08
C LEU A 337 1.01 -26.18 3.43
N GLY A 338 1.97 -25.25 3.55
CA GLY A 338 2.68 -24.99 4.80
C GLY A 338 1.74 -24.60 5.94
N GLU A 339 0.73 -23.77 5.67
CA GLU A 339 -0.29 -23.41 6.65
C GLU A 339 -1.15 -24.61 7.08
N GLN A 340 -1.56 -25.45 6.12
CA GLN A 340 -2.33 -26.66 6.42
C GLN A 340 -1.52 -27.71 7.20
N LEU A 341 -0.26 -27.94 6.80
CA LEU A 341 0.63 -28.88 7.49
C LEU A 341 0.92 -28.46 8.94
N GLN A 342 0.98 -27.16 9.23
CA GLN A 342 1.14 -26.66 10.61
C GLN A 342 -0.06 -26.97 11.51
N ARG A 343 -1.26 -27.13 10.93
CA ARG A 343 -2.48 -27.47 11.69
C ARG A 343 -2.54 -28.95 12.07
N ILE A 344 -1.75 -29.81 11.41
CA ILE A 344 -1.75 -31.26 11.68
C ILE A 344 -0.89 -31.56 12.92
N GLU A 345 -1.43 -32.41 13.79
CA GLU A 345 -0.69 -32.98 14.91
C GLU A 345 0.21 -34.12 14.41
N VAL A 346 1.52 -33.86 14.40
CA VAL A 346 2.56 -34.83 14.02
C VAL A 346 3.68 -34.83 15.06
N PRO A 347 4.49 -35.90 15.14
CA PRO A 347 5.67 -35.95 16.01
C PRO A 347 6.60 -34.76 15.77
N ALA A 348 7.29 -34.32 16.83
CA ALA A 348 8.16 -33.14 16.78
C ALA A 348 9.27 -33.27 15.72
N GLN A 349 9.84 -34.47 15.56
CA GLN A 349 10.88 -34.74 14.56
C GLN A 349 10.34 -34.52 13.12
N THR A 350 9.19 -35.10 12.79
CA THR A 350 8.52 -34.88 11.50
C THR A 350 8.22 -33.41 11.26
N ARG A 351 7.71 -32.71 12.28
CA ARG A 351 7.41 -31.28 12.16
C ARG A 351 8.66 -30.45 11.85
N ILE A 352 9.78 -30.73 12.53
CA ILE A 352 11.05 -30.03 12.29
C ILE A 352 11.52 -30.28 10.85
N THR A 353 11.52 -31.53 10.40
CA THR A 353 11.93 -31.89 9.03
C THR A 353 11.06 -31.23 7.97
N TRP A 354 9.75 -31.18 8.15
CA TRP A 354 8.85 -30.48 7.23
C TRP A 354 9.12 -28.98 7.21
N LEU A 355 9.22 -28.33 8.37
CA LEU A 355 9.42 -26.88 8.42
C LEU A 355 10.78 -26.47 7.83
N GLU A 356 11.85 -27.22 8.14
CA GLU A 356 13.19 -26.96 7.61
C GLU A 356 13.24 -27.15 6.09
N GLY A 357 12.72 -28.28 5.60
CA GLY A 357 12.73 -28.58 4.17
C GLY A 357 11.82 -27.64 3.36
N LEU A 358 10.64 -27.29 3.88
CA LEU A 358 9.75 -26.32 3.23
C LEU A 358 10.38 -24.93 3.16
N ALA A 359 11.03 -24.49 4.24
CA ALA A 359 11.73 -23.20 4.27
C ALA A 359 12.90 -23.17 3.27
N GLU A 360 13.64 -24.27 3.10
CA GLU A 360 14.70 -24.35 2.11
C GLU A 360 14.17 -24.30 0.68
N VAL A 361 13.07 -25.02 0.39
CA VAL A 361 12.40 -24.98 -0.93
C VAL A 361 11.87 -23.57 -1.21
N GLU A 362 11.23 -22.92 -0.23
CA GLU A 362 10.74 -21.54 -0.36
C GLU A 362 11.89 -20.56 -0.65
N TRP A 363 13.00 -20.66 0.08
CA TRP A 363 14.18 -19.82 -0.14
C TRP A 363 14.80 -20.01 -1.52
N ARG A 364 14.95 -21.27 -1.98
CA ARG A 364 15.47 -21.57 -3.32
C ARG A 364 14.55 -21.07 -4.42
N LEU A 365 13.23 -21.16 -4.22
CA LEU A 365 12.24 -20.62 -5.15
C LEU A 365 12.31 -19.09 -5.23
N ALA A 366 12.43 -18.41 -4.08
CA ALA A 366 12.61 -16.96 -4.02
C ALA A 366 13.92 -16.49 -4.67
N ALA A 367 14.96 -17.31 -4.68
CA ALA A 367 16.23 -17.05 -5.36
C ALA A 367 16.20 -17.31 -6.88
N GLY A 368 15.06 -17.74 -7.45
CA GLY A 368 14.92 -18.01 -8.87
C GLY A 368 15.35 -19.42 -9.31
N GLY A 369 15.29 -20.40 -8.40
CA GLY A 369 15.56 -21.80 -8.72
C GLY A 369 14.54 -22.41 -9.70
N SER A 370 14.93 -23.52 -10.35
CA SER A 370 14.04 -24.24 -11.28
C SER A 370 12.80 -24.81 -10.58
N GLU A 371 11.62 -24.40 -11.05
CA GLU A 371 10.35 -24.81 -10.45
C GLU A 371 10.09 -26.31 -10.53
N THR A 372 10.57 -27.00 -11.58
CA THR A 372 10.41 -28.46 -11.74
C THR A 372 11.16 -29.22 -10.66
N VAL A 373 12.40 -28.81 -10.37
CA VAL A 373 13.25 -29.42 -9.34
C VAL A 373 12.71 -29.10 -7.95
N GLN A 374 12.30 -27.84 -7.71
CA GLN A 374 11.71 -27.45 -6.42
C GLN A 374 10.38 -28.17 -6.15
N THR A 375 9.58 -28.44 -7.19
CA THR A 375 8.35 -29.23 -7.06
C THR A 375 8.65 -30.65 -6.59
N GLY A 376 9.67 -31.31 -7.18
CA GLY A 376 10.15 -32.60 -6.70
C GLY A 376 10.72 -32.55 -5.27
N GLY A 377 11.43 -31.47 -4.94
CA GLY A 377 11.94 -31.20 -3.58
C GLY A 377 10.81 -31.10 -2.55
N LEU A 378 9.74 -30.39 -2.87
CA LEU A 378 8.54 -30.28 -2.03
C LEU A 378 7.94 -31.65 -1.72
N VAL A 379 7.70 -32.47 -2.75
CA VAL A 379 7.17 -33.84 -2.59
C VAL A 379 8.12 -34.67 -1.71
N GLY A 380 9.42 -34.60 -1.98
CA GLY A 380 10.44 -35.35 -1.23
C GLY A 380 10.48 -34.97 0.26
N VAL A 381 10.43 -33.68 0.59
CA VAL A 381 10.42 -33.20 1.99
C VAL A 381 9.20 -33.73 2.75
N VAL A 382 8.01 -33.61 2.15
CA VAL A 382 6.77 -34.06 2.80
C VAL A 382 6.78 -35.58 3.00
N ARG A 383 7.19 -36.34 1.98
CA ARG A 383 7.28 -37.81 2.04
C ARG A 383 8.32 -38.30 3.04
N ASN A 384 9.52 -37.69 3.07
CA ASN A 384 10.55 -38.05 4.05
C ASN A 384 10.04 -37.87 5.49
N GLY A 385 9.33 -36.77 5.77
CA GLY A 385 8.72 -36.60 7.09
C GLY A 385 7.60 -37.61 7.40
N CYS A 386 6.84 -38.08 6.40
CA CYS A 386 5.86 -39.16 6.57
C CYS A 386 6.54 -40.51 6.90
N GLU A 387 7.68 -40.79 6.27
CA GLU A 387 8.45 -42.02 6.55
C GLU A 387 9.02 -42.01 7.98
N LEU A 388 9.43 -40.84 8.48
CA LEU A 388 9.83 -40.67 9.89
C LEU A 388 8.67 -40.94 10.87
N MET A 389 7.41 -40.72 10.47
CA MET A 389 6.25 -41.13 11.28
C MET A 389 6.08 -42.65 11.28
N GLY A 390 6.26 -43.30 10.12
CA GLY A 390 6.15 -44.75 9.97
C GLY A 390 7.29 -45.55 10.63
N GLY A 391 8.45 -44.94 10.84
CA GLY A 391 9.60 -45.55 11.51
C GLY A 391 9.56 -45.55 13.05
N THR A 392 8.48 -45.03 13.65
CA THR A 392 8.27 -44.99 15.11
C THR A 392 7.25 -46.04 15.60
N ALA A 393 7.24 -47.22 14.97
CA ALA A 393 6.47 -48.38 15.41
C ALA A 393 7.38 -49.46 16.04
#